data_AF-A0A538F4C9-F1
#
_entry.id   AF-A0A538F4C9-F1
#
_cell.length_a   1.000
_cell.length_b   1.000
_cell.length_c   1.000
_cell.angle_alpha   90.00
_cell.angle_beta   90.00
_cell.angle_gamma   90.00
#
_symmetry.space_group_name_H-M   'P 1'
#
loop_
_entity.id
_entity.type
_entity.pdbx_description
1 polymer ?
#
loop_
_entity_poly.entity_id
_entity_poly.type
_entity_poly.pdbx_seq_one_letter_code
_entity_poly.pdbx_strand_id
1 'polypeptide(L)'
;MARARPVPGFAESASFREAAIRTVEVRTEEVFEHRDNVLDISDIEHVHDMRVATRRLRAAMEIFEPCFPKKQFRGLLREVKVLADTLGARRDADVAIAAMDRVAAELPVADRAGVNHLLAELRAEQQQANEALAGLLGQIDSDRLHERLLAVAAETGAAAEVPA
;
A
#
# COMPACT_ATOMS: atom_id res chain seq x y z
N MET A 1 -0.18 -9.40 -9.70
CA MET A 1 -0.02 -10.00 -8.34
C MET A 1 1.42 -9.96 -7.83
N ALA A 2 1.70 -8.94 -7.03
CA ALA A 2 2.93 -8.70 -6.32
C ALA A 2 3.31 -9.90 -5.42
N ARG A 3 4.34 -10.64 -5.85
CA ARG A 3 4.96 -11.67 -5.00
C ARG A 3 5.78 -10.99 -3.92
N ALA A 4 5.66 -11.48 -2.69
CA ALA A 4 6.52 -10.99 -1.62
C ALA A 4 7.96 -11.31 -1.99
N ARG A 5 8.83 -10.30 -2.07
CA ARG A 5 10.26 -10.55 -2.13
C ARG A 5 10.65 -11.27 -0.84
N PRO A 6 11.50 -12.30 -0.94
CA PRO A 6 12.21 -12.81 0.23
C PRO A 6 12.88 -11.62 0.89
N VAL A 7 12.72 -11.45 2.20
CA VAL A 7 13.50 -10.47 2.94
C VAL A 7 14.90 -11.10 3.10
N PRO A 8 15.90 -10.67 2.32
CA PRO A 8 17.18 -11.35 2.32
C PRO A 8 18.07 -10.82 3.45
N GLY A 9 18.96 -11.67 3.95
CA GLY A 9 20.15 -11.23 4.65
C GLY A 9 20.00 -10.99 6.15
N PHE A 10 19.57 -12.00 6.89
CA PHE A 10 19.87 -12.08 8.32
C PHE A 10 20.41 -13.47 8.64
N ALA A 11 21.49 -13.52 9.42
CA ALA A 11 22.05 -14.77 9.91
C ALA A 11 21.02 -15.51 10.79
N GLU A 12 21.17 -16.82 10.99
CA GLU A 12 20.37 -17.56 11.99
C GLU A 12 20.51 -16.96 13.41
N SER A 13 21.61 -16.26 13.67
CA SER A 13 21.90 -15.53 14.90
C SER A 13 21.42 -14.08 14.91
N ALA A 14 20.72 -13.61 13.88
CA ALA A 14 20.27 -12.22 13.81
C ALA A 14 19.29 -11.91 14.94
N SER A 15 19.50 -10.76 15.57
CA SER A 15 18.59 -10.22 16.56
C SER A 15 17.23 -9.89 15.94
N PHE A 16 16.19 -9.89 16.77
CA PHE A 16 14.86 -9.44 16.35
C PHE A 16 14.85 -8.01 15.78
N ARG A 17 15.76 -7.15 16.27
CA ARG A 17 15.94 -5.77 15.80
C ARG A 17 16.52 -5.71 14.39
N GLU A 18 17.52 -6.53 14.07
CA GLU A 18 18.09 -6.59 12.72
C GLU A 18 17.06 -7.10 11.71
N ALA A 19 16.31 -8.14 12.07
CA ALA A 19 15.20 -8.65 11.25
C ALA A 19 14.12 -7.58 11.04
N ALA A 20 13.81 -6.78 12.06
CA ALA A 20 12.86 -5.67 11.99
C ALA A 20 13.31 -4.58 11.00
N ILE A 21 14.55 -4.09 11.14
CA ILE A 21 15.13 -3.06 10.26
C ILE A 21 15.06 -3.51 8.80
N ARG A 22 15.59 -4.71 8.53
CA ARG A 22 15.68 -5.23 7.17
C ARG A 22 14.30 -5.49 6.56
N THR A 23 13.35 -5.97 7.36
CA THR A 23 11.98 -6.18 6.87
C THR A 23 11.29 -4.86 6.55
N VAL A 24 11.38 -3.85 7.42
CA VAL A 24 10.77 -2.54 7.15
C VAL A 24 11.38 -1.89 5.91
N GLU A 25 12.71 -1.96 5.74
CA GLU A 25 13.41 -1.46 4.55
C GLU A 25 12.90 -2.14 3.27
N VAL A 26 12.96 -3.47 3.19
CA VAL A 26 12.53 -4.22 1.99
C VAL A 26 11.05 -3.99 1.67
N ARG A 27 10.18 -3.96 2.68
CA ARG A 27 8.75 -3.72 2.47
C ARG A 27 8.46 -2.28 2.07
N THR A 28 9.28 -1.33 2.50
CA THR A 28 9.18 0.07 2.05
C THR A 28 9.49 0.14 0.56
N GLU A 29 10.62 -0.40 0.13
CA GLU A 29 11.01 -0.43 -1.29
C GLU A 29 9.94 -1.11 -2.17
N GLU A 30 9.36 -2.23 -1.72
CA GLU A 30 8.27 -2.89 -2.46
C GLU A 30 7.06 -2.00 -2.71
N VAL A 31 6.69 -1.14 -1.75
CA VAL A 31 5.56 -0.23 -1.92
C VAL A 31 5.87 0.78 -3.01
N PHE A 32 7.05 1.39 -2.96
CA PHE A 32 7.41 2.49 -3.85
C PHE A 32 7.83 2.02 -5.25
N GLU A 33 8.26 0.77 -5.43
CA GLU A 33 8.43 0.14 -6.75
C GLU A 33 7.12 0.03 -7.54
N HIS A 34 5.98 -0.10 -6.85
CA HIS A 34 4.65 -0.17 -7.46
C HIS A 34 3.96 1.20 -7.55
N ARG A 35 4.67 2.29 -7.28
CA ARG A 35 4.13 3.65 -7.35
C ARG A 35 3.80 4.04 -8.79
N ASP A 36 4.62 3.62 -9.73
CA ASP A 36 4.44 3.98 -11.14
C ASP A 36 3.19 3.32 -11.71
N ASN A 37 2.43 4.10 -12.47
CA ASN A 37 1.16 3.69 -13.10
C ASN A 37 0.04 3.26 -12.12
N VAL A 38 0.19 3.46 -10.81
CA VAL A 38 -0.85 3.12 -9.82
C VAL A 38 -2.18 3.86 -10.06
N LEU A 39 -2.13 5.00 -10.74
CA LEU A 39 -3.29 5.83 -11.09
C LEU A 39 -3.92 5.46 -12.44
N ASP A 40 -3.35 4.50 -13.18
CA ASP A 40 -3.94 4.01 -14.42
C ASP A 40 -5.19 3.19 -14.09
N ILE A 41 -6.35 3.76 -14.39
CA ILE A 41 -7.62 3.11 -14.08
C ILE A 41 -7.97 1.97 -15.04
N SER A 42 -7.29 1.89 -16.18
CA SER A 42 -7.50 0.85 -17.19
C SER A 42 -6.79 -0.46 -16.85
N ASP A 43 -5.70 -0.41 -16.09
CA ASP A 43 -5.00 -1.57 -15.55
C ASP A 43 -5.10 -1.62 -14.02
N ILE A 44 -6.08 -2.37 -13.55
CA ILE A 44 -6.36 -2.55 -12.11
C ILE A 44 -5.26 -3.32 -11.36
N GLU A 45 -4.33 -3.99 -12.05
CA GLU A 45 -3.27 -4.74 -11.39
C GLU A 45 -2.23 -3.81 -10.74
N HIS A 46 -2.00 -2.61 -11.30
CA HIS A 46 -1.08 -1.63 -10.72
C HIS A 46 -1.49 -1.22 -9.30
N VAL A 47 -2.74 -0.79 -9.11
CA VAL A 47 -3.25 -0.47 -7.76
C VAL A 47 -3.29 -1.71 -6.87
N HIS A 48 -3.62 -2.88 -7.43
CA HIS A 48 -3.70 -4.10 -6.66
C HIS A 48 -2.34 -4.47 -6.06
N ASP A 49 -1.28 -4.38 -6.86
CA ASP A 49 0.08 -4.74 -6.47
C ASP A 49 0.63 -3.76 -5.42
N MET A 50 0.46 -2.45 -5.61
CA MET A 50 0.84 -1.46 -4.59
C MET A 50 0.05 -1.66 -3.29
N ARG A 51 -1.27 -1.94 -3.37
CA ARG A 51 -2.10 -2.22 -2.20
C ARG A 51 -1.60 -3.43 -1.41
N VAL A 52 -1.25 -4.51 -2.11
CA VAL A 52 -0.72 -5.73 -1.47
C VAL A 52 0.61 -5.43 -0.77
N ALA A 53 1.53 -4.71 -1.42
CA ALA A 53 2.78 -4.29 -0.81
C ALA A 53 2.55 -3.42 0.43
N THR A 54 1.67 -2.41 0.37
CA THR A 54 1.39 -1.49 1.48
C THR A 54 0.79 -2.22 2.68
N ARG A 55 -0.11 -3.19 2.44
CA ARG A 55 -0.64 -4.04 3.52
C ARG A 55 0.45 -4.83 4.23
N ARG A 56 1.44 -5.35 3.49
CA ARG A 56 2.58 -6.08 4.08
C ARG A 56 3.48 -5.15 4.89
N LEU A 57 3.78 -3.96 4.36
CA LEU A 57 4.54 -2.94 5.10
C LEU A 57 3.83 -2.56 6.40
N ARG A 58 2.53 -2.23 6.35
CA ARG A 58 1.72 -1.92 7.54
C ARG A 58 1.81 -3.02 8.59
N ALA A 59 1.58 -4.27 8.19
CA ALA A 59 1.63 -5.41 9.11
C ALA A 59 3.03 -5.59 9.73
N ALA A 60 4.10 -5.46 8.92
CA ALA A 60 5.47 -5.52 9.41
C ALA A 60 5.74 -4.39 10.44
N MET A 61 5.34 -3.16 10.14
CA MET A 61 5.50 -2.05 11.07
C MET A 61 4.72 -2.28 12.38
N GLU A 62 3.49 -2.80 12.33
CA GLU A 62 2.73 -3.12 13.55
C GLU A 62 3.44 -4.18 14.41
N ILE A 63 4.02 -5.21 13.79
CA ILE A 63 4.75 -6.28 14.50
C ILE A 63 6.05 -5.75 15.12
N PHE A 64 6.80 -4.94 14.37
CA PHE A 64 8.14 -4.52 14.76
C PHE A 64 8.19 -3.19 15.52
N GLU A 65 7.05 -2.55 15.80
CA GLU A 65 6.97 -1.30 16.56
C GLU A 65 7.87 -1.26 17.82
N PRO A 66 8.00 -2.33 18.64
CA PRO A 66 8.88 -2.32 19.82
C PRO A 66 10.38 -2.12 19.52
N CYS A 67 10.81 -2.39 18.29
CA CYS A 67 12.20 -2.25 17.86
C CYS A 67 12.57 -0.81 17.51
N PHE A 68 11.61 0.08 17.26
CA PHE A 68 11.88 1.41 16.71
C PHE A 68 11.61 2.54 17.73
N PRO A 69 12.15 3.76 17.50
CA PRO A 69 11.78 4.95 18.27
C PRO A 69 10.28 5.22 18.23
N LYS A 70 9.57 4.91 19.33
CA LYS A 70 8.11 4.86 19.40
C LYS A 70 7.39 6.05 18.77
N LYS A 71 7.80 7.28 19.08
CA LYS A 71 7.09 8.50 18.62
C LYS A 71 7.19 8.67 17.10
N GLN A 72 8.40 8.58 16.56
CA GLN A 72 8.68 8.74 15.13
C GLN A 72 8.03 7.61 14.33
N PHE A 73 8.23 6.36 14.77
CA PHE A 73 7.74 5.18 14.08
C PHE A 73 6.20 5.10 14.05
N ARG A 74 5.51 5.49 15.14
CA ARG A 74 4.04 5.60 15.15
C ARG A 74 3.52 6.69 14.22
N GLY A 75 4.26 7.77 14.04
CA GLY A 75 3.94 8.81 13.05
C GLY A 75 3.89 8.21 11.64
N LEU A 76 4.98 7.56 11.25
CA LEU A 76 5.11 6.90 9.95
C LEU A 76 4.07 5.80 9.74
N LEU A 77 3.81 4.98 10.77
CA LEU A 77 2.78 3.94 10.70
C LEU A 77 1.38 4.53 10.43
N ARG A 78 1.06 5.72 10.95
CA ARG A 78 -0.23 6.37 10.65
C ARG A 78 -0.30 6.79 9.18
N GLU A 79 0.77 7.34 8.63
CA GLU A 79 0.84 7.72 7.21
C GLU A 79 0.70 6.48 6.30
N VAL A 80 1.39 5.38 6.62
CA VAL A 80 1.25 4.10 5.90
C VAL A 80 -0.16 3.52 6.02
N LYS A 81 -0.84 3.70 7.17
CA LYS A 81 -2.25 3.30 7.33
C LYS A 81 -3.17 4.08 6.41
N VAL A 82 -3.01 5.40 6.34
CA VAL A 82 -3.78 6.25 5.43
C VAL A 82 -3.56 5.80 3.98
N LEU A 83 -2.32 5.57 3.56
CA LEU A 83 -2.03 5.03 2.23
C LEU A 83 -2.72 3.68 1.97
N ALA A 84 -2.66 2.76 2.94
CA ALA A 84 -3.30 1.44 2.82
C ALA A 84 -4.82 1.55 2.65
N ASP A 85 -5.45 2.45 3.41
CA ASP A 85 -6.89 2.63 3.41
C ASP A 85 -7.35 3.31 2.11
N THR A 86 -6.60 4.31 1.60
CA THR A 86 -6.89 4.97 0.30
C THR A 86 -6.72 4.02 -0.89
N LEU A 87 -5.65 3.20 -0.91
CA LEU A 87 -5.49 2.14 -1.91
C LEU A 87 -6.61 1.08 -1.81
N GLY A 88 -7.11 0.82 -0.60
CA GLY A 88 -8.29 -0.01 -0.35
C GLY A 88 -9.52 0.53 -1.07
N ALA A 89 -9.88 1.78 -0.77
CA ALA A 89 -11.05 2.43 -1.35
C ALA A 89 -11.01 2.45 -2.90
N ARG A 90 -9.86 2.73 -3.51
CA ARG A 90 -9.72 2.68 -4.97
C ARG A 90 -9.96 1.26 -5.52
N ARG A 91 -9.35 0.24 -4.90
CA ARG A 91 -9.48 -1.14 -5.36
C ARG A 91 -10.88 -1.71 -5.17
N ASP A 92 -11.60 -1.28 -4.14
CA ASP A 92 -12.97 -1.75 -3.87
C ASP A 92 -13.92 -1.37 -5.01
N ALA A 93 -13.78 -0.17 -5.58
CA ALA A 93 -14.53 0.25 -6.76
C ALA A 93 -14.23 -0.64 -7.98
N ASP A 94 -12.96 -1.00 -8.23
CA ASP A 94 -12.61 -1.93 -9.31
C ASP A 94 -13.25 -3.32 -9.14
N VAL A 95 -13.30 -3.81 -7.90
CA VAL A 95 -13.93 -5.11 -7.59
C VAL A 95 -15.44 -5.03 -7.83
N ALA A 96 -16.08 -3.93 -7.44
CA ALA A 96 -17.50 -3.70 -7.65
C ALA A 96 -17.86 -3.63 -9.13
N ILE A 97 -17.10 -2.88 -9.93
CA ILE A 97 -17.27 -2.81 -11.39
C ILE A 97 -17.14 -4.21 -12.02
N ALA A 98 -16.08 -4.94 -11.70
CA ALA A 98 -15.86 -6.29 -12.25
C ALA A 98 -16.93 -7.31 -11.78
N ALA A 99 -17.51 -7.13 -10.60
CA ALA A 99 -18.66 -7.92 -10.16
C ALA A 99 -19.93 -7.55 -10.93
N MET A 100 -20.18 -6.26 -11.14
CA MET A 100 -21.34 -5.77 -11.87
C MET A 100 -21.30 -6.18 -13.35
N ASP A 101 -20.14 -6.10 -14.01
CA ASP A 101 -19.98 -6.55 -15.41
C ASP A 101 -20.31 -8.04 -15.58
N ARG A 102 -19.96 -8.88 -14.59
CA ARG A 102 -20.33 -10.31 -14.60
C ARG A 102 -21.83 -10.52 -14.46
N VAL A 103 -22.47 -9.80 -13.54
CA VAL A 103 -23.93 -9.88 -13.36
C VAL A 103 -24.65 -9.36 -14.60
N ALA A 104 -24.19 -8.25 -15.19
CA ALA A 104 -24.74 -7.66 -16.40
C ALA A 104 -24.79 -8.64 -17.59
N ALA A 105 -23.82 -9.55 -17.69
CA ALA A 105 -23.74 -10.54 -18.75
C ALA A 105 -24.85 -11.60 -18.68
N GLU A 106 -25.45 -11.81 -17.51
CA GLU A 106 -26.50 -12.82 -17.27
C GLU A 106 -27.92 -12.24 -17.29
N LEU A 107 -28.04 -10.91 -17.31
CA LEU A 107 -29.32 -10.22 -17.21
C LEU A 107 -30.02 -10.02 -18.58
N PRO A 108 -31.37 -10.04 -18.61
CA PRO A 108 -32.15 -9.70 -19.79
C PRO A 108 -31.86 -8.29 -20.35
N VAL A 109 -32.13 -8.12 -21.64
CA VAL A 109 -32.02 -6.81 -22.33
C VAL A 109 -32.85 -5.72 -21.64
N ALA A 110 -33.98 -6.09 -21.04
CA ALA A 110 -34.86 -5.17 -20.33
C ALA A 110 -34.18 -4.44 -19.15
N ASP A 111 -33.21 -5.08 -18.50
CA ASP A 111 -32.53 -4.53 -17.32
C ASP A 111 -31.31 -3.67 -17.67
N ARG A 112 -30.89 -3.63 -18.94
CA ARG A 112 -29.66 -2.95 -19.39
C ARG A 112 -29.60 -1.48 -19.01
N ALA A 113 -30.73 -0.78 -19.02
CA ALA A 113 -30.75 0.65 -18.67
C ALA A 113 -30.34 0.87 -17.20
N GLY A 114 -30.89 0.07 -16.29
CA GLY A 114 -30.54 0.14 -14.87
C GLY A 114 -29.10 -0.30 -14.60
N VAL A 115 -28.65 -1.38 -15.25
CA VAL A 115 -27.27 -1.86 -15.17
C VAL A 115 -26.28 -0.80 -15.63
N ASN A 116 -26.53 -0.16 -16.78
CA ASN A 116 -25.66 0.89 -17.31
C ASN A 116 -25.59 2.10 -16.39
N HIS A 117 -26.71 2.46 -15.74
CA HIS A 117 -26.75 3.55 -14.78
C HIS A 117 -25.88 3.24 -13.55
N LEU A 118 -26.05 2.06 -12.94
CA LEU A 118 -25.25 1.64 -11.80
C LEU A 118 -23.75 1.51 -12.14
N LEU A 119 -23.41 0.99 -13.32
CA LEU A 119 -22.02 0.97 -13.79
C LEU A 119 -21.43 2.38 -13.95
N ALA A 120 -22.23 3.36 -14.37
CA ALA A 120 -21.78 4.75 -14.46
C ALA A 120 -21.50 5.34 -13.07
N GLU A 121 -22.34 5.04 -12.08
CA GLU A 121 -22.11 5.45 -10.68
C GLU A 121 -20.83 4.83 -10.12
N LEU A 122 -20.64 3.52 -10.27
CA LEU A 122 -19.42 2.83 -9.81
C LEU A 122 -18.15 3.37 -10.48
N ARG A 123 -18.22 3.77 -11.76
CA ARG A 123 -17.09 4.40 -12.46
C ARG A 123 -16.81 5.82 -11.94
N ALA A 124 -17.84 6.57 -11.56
CA ALA A 124 -17.65 7.87 -10.91
C ALA A 124 -17.00 7.71 -9.53
N GLU A 125 -17.41 6.70 -8.74
CA GLU A 125 -16.76 6.36 -7.46
C GLU A 125 -15.30 5.96 -7.66
N GLN A 126 -15.00 5.13 -8.66
CA GLN A 126 -13.62 4.74 -9.01
C GLN A 126 -12.76 5.97 -9.33
N GLN A 127 -13.28 6.91 -10.12
CA GLN A 127 -12.58 8.13 -10.48
C GLN A 127 -12.32 9.02 -9.26
N GLN A 128 -13.33 9.22 -8.40
CA GLN A 128 -13.18 10.00 -7.17
C GLN A 128 -12.15 9.38 -6.22
N ALA A 129 -12.17 8.05 -6.05
CA ALA A 129 -11.18 7.36 -5.24
C ALA A 129 -9.77 7.47 -5.84
N ASN A 130 -9.64 7.44 -7.18
CA ASN A 130 -8.36 7.62 -7.87
C ASN A 130 -7.82 9.05 -7.71
N GLU A 131 -8.67 10.07 -7.73
CA GLU A 131 -8.28 11.47 -7.46
C GLU A 131 -7.82 11.66 -6.02
N ALA A 132 -8.51 11.04 -5.05
CA ALA A 132 -8.09 11.05 -3.65
C ALA A 132 -6.72 10.36 -3.48
N LEU A 133 -6.51 9.23 -4.16
CA LEU A 133 -5.21 8.54 -4.19
C LEU A 133 -4.13 9.43 -4.80
N ALA A 134 -4.40 10.09 -5.93
CA ALA A 134 -3.46 11.00 -6.57
C ALA A 134 -3.06 12.17 -5.65
N GLY A 135 -4.04 12.77 -4.96
CA GLY A 135 -3.79 13.82 -3.97
C GLY A 135 -2.90 13.35 -2.82
N LEU A 136 -3.19 12.15 -2.28
CA LEU A 136 -2.38 11.56 -1.21
C LEU A 136 -0.96 11.23 -1.69
N LEU A 137 -0.78 10.68 -2.90
CA LEU A 137 0.54 10.40 -3.45
C LEU A 137 1.37 11.67 -3.61
N GLY A 138 0.76 12.77 -4.06
CA GLY A 138 1.43 14.07 -4.11
C GLY A 138 1.87 14.59 -2.73
N GLN A 139 1.07 14.35 -1.68
CA GLN A 139 1.45 14.64 -0.29
C GLN A 139 2.60 13.75 0.18
N ILE A 140 2.53 12.45 -0.09
CA ILE A 140 3.55 11.45 0.26
C ILE A 140 4.90 11.79 -0.36
N ASP A 141 4.91 12.23 -1.63
CA ASP A 141 6.12 12.67 -2.32
C ASP A 141 6.68 13.96 -1.69
N SER A 142 5.81 14.93 -1.41
CA SER A 142 6.18 16.23 -0.80
C SER A 142 6.75 16.05 0.62
N ASP A 143 6.13 15.18 1.40
CA ASP A 143 6.53 14.84 2.76
C ASP A 143 7.70 13.83 2.80
N ARG A 144 8.19 13.38 1.63
CA ARG A 144 9.30 12.44 1.46
C ARG A 144 9.12 11.18 2.30
N LEU A 145 7.91 10.63 2.35
CA LEU A 145 7.58 9.48 3.21
C LEU A 145 8.49 8.28 2.94
N HIS A 146 8.81 8.01 1.67
CA HIS A 146 9.73 6.94 1.29
C HIS A 146 11.06 7.06 2.04
N GLU A 147 11.71 8.21 1.93
CA GLU A 147 13.02 8.43 2.54
C GLU A 147 12.94 8.41 4.08
N ARG A 148 11.87 8.94 4.66
CA ARG A 148 11.67 8.94 6.13
C ARG A 148 11.49 7.52 6.67
N LEU A 149 10.84 6.63 5.92
CA LEU A 149 10.72 5.20 6.26
C LEU A 149 12.08 4.49 6.19
N LEU A 150 12.90 4.79 5.19
CA LEU A 150 14.26 4.24 5.10
C LEU A 150 15.19 4.81 6.20
N ALA A 151 15.07 6.10 6.49
CA ALA A 151 15.88 6.78 7.51
C ALA A 151 15.62 6.20 8.91
N VAL A 152 14.35 5.98 9.30
CA VAL A 152 14.06 5.39 10.63
C VAL A 152 14.63 3.96 10.75
N ALA A 153 14.70 3.21 9.64
CA ALA A 153 15.34 1.90 9.62
C ALA A 153 16.85 2.00 9.83
N ALA A 154 17.52 2.90 9.10
CA ALA A 154 18.96 3.12 9.21
C ALA A 154 19.39 3.65 10.60
N GLU A 155 18.68 4.66 11.13
CA GLU A 155 18.92 5.25 12.46
C GLU A 155 18.83 4.20 13.58
N THR A 156 17.88 3.27 13.45
CA THR A 156 17.67 2.18 14.43
C THR A 156 18.79 1.15 14.38
N GLY A 157 19.43 0.95 13.23
CA GLY A 157 20.61 0.10 13.07
C GLY A 157 21.85 0.72 13.72
N ALA A 158 22.12 2.00 13.41
CA ALA A 158 23.27 2.73 13.96
C ALA A 158 23.24 2.81 15.50
N ALA A 159 22.05 2.94 16.11
CA ALA A 159 21.89 2.94 17.56
C ALA A 159 22.20 1.58 18.24
N ALA A 160 22.25 0.48 17.49
CA ALA A 160 22.58 -0.85 18.00
C ALA A 160 24.10 -1.14 17.97
N GLU A 161 24.87 -0.41 17.18
CA GLU A 161 26.31 -0.62 16.99
C GLU A 161 27.20 0.14 18.00
N VAL A 162 26.63 1.02 18.84
CA VAL A 162 27.39 1.70 19.90
C VAL A 162 27.56 0.76 21.09
N PRO A 163 28.76 0.19 21.33
CA PRO A 163 29.00 -0.60 22.52
C PRO A 163 29.09 0.35 23.71
N ALA A 164 28.47 -0.04 24.84
CA ALA A 164 28.66 0.64 26.13
C ALA A 164 30.11 0.53 26.62
#